data_AF-A0A3N4M9C0-F1
#
_entry.id   AF-A0A3N4M9C0-F1
#
_cell.length_a   1.000
_cell.length_b   1.000
_cell.length_c   1.000
_cell.angle_alpha   90.00
_cell.angle_beta   90.00
_cell.angle_gamma   90.00
#
_symmetry.space_group_name_H-M   'P 1'
#
loop_
_entity.id
_entity.type
_entity.pdbx_description
1 polymer ?
#
loop_
_entity_poly.entity_id
_entity_poly.type
_entity_poly.pdbx_seq_one_letter_code
_entity_poly.pdbx_strand_id
1 'polypeptide(L)'
;MILYQGFYTYDSPDNVQPAAISLKKDKIEIHLKDEHGNPRVVHWYWYNIALGKQTAAGMELHHMGLPQQTLRVSSNEFADIAEKRLRNKGRTFPTAAAVFLSTGAIIIGLLALAYFWFIPFLAGRVAKTMPVEYEVKMGEEAYNSLIRQYKILPEKTELVNRFFRELDIKTQYPVKITVVEEKQTNAFAVPGGHIVVFSGLLDKMRRPEELAALLAHEFSHVELRHTTRSLMQTLATYMTVSLIFGDITGVGAVLVENANTLKNLEYSRSLEKEADLNGLQLLEARHINPEGFVWLFGTLRQENGGATPSEWLSSHPDMDNRIGYVKKEMKPGLSTALPANLQATWKQIKADY
;
A
#
# COMPACT_ATOMS: atom_id res chain seq x y z
N MET A 1 42.58 53.13 -2.36
CA MET A 1 42.26 51.76 -1.89
C MET A 1 42.36 51.81 -0.37
N ILE A 2 41.26 51.64 0.36
CA ILE A 2 41.30 51.67 1.82
C ILE A 2 41.88 50.34 2.30
N LEU A 3 42.95 50.43 3.07
CA LEU A 3 43.64 49.30 3.70
C LEU A 3 43.41 49.40 5.20
N TYR A 4 42.67 48.43 5.74
CA TYR A 4 42.50 48.29 7.19
C TYR A 4 43.60 47.38 7.74
N GLN A 5 43.95 47.57 9.01
CA GLN A 5 44.87 46.69 9.72
C GLN A 5 44.09 45.80 10.67
N GLY A 6 44.49 44.54 10.76
CA GLY A 6 43.81 43.57 11.61
C GLY A 6 44.64 42.34 11.86
N PHE A 7 44.01 41.36 12.50
CA PHE A 7 44.60 40.08 12.82
C PHE A 7 43.80 38.97 12.16
N TYR A 8 44.51 38.07 11.48
CA TYR A 8 43.95 36.90 10.85
C TYR A 8 44.42 35.66 11.61
N THR A 9 43.47 34.81 11.98
CA THR A 9 43.72 33.55 12.69
C THR A 9 43.34 32.40 11.79
N TYR A 10 44.20 31.39 11.70
CA TYR A 10 43.98 30.20 10.85
C TYR A 10 44.29 28.93 11.63
N ASP A 11 43.36 27.97 11.59
CA ASP A 11 43.47 26.59 12.11
C ASP A 11 43.47 26.46 13.65
N SER A 12 44.23 27.29 14.37
CA SER A 12 44.26 27.35 15.84
C SER A 12 44.13 28.80 16.34
N PRO A 13 43.44 29.06 17.47
CA PRO A 13 43.37 30.39 18.11
C PRO A 13 44.73 31.05 18.35
N ASP A 14 45.78 30.24 18.46
CA ASP A 14 47.15 30.69 18.76
C ASP A 14 47.93 31.13 17.51
N ASN A 15 47.46 30.80 16.30
CA ASN A 15 48.10 31.17 15.04
C ASN A 15 47.56 32.51 14.53
N VAL A 16 47.92 33.58 15.22
CA VAL A 16 47.47 34.95 14.94
C VAL A 16 48.52 35.70 14.12
N GLN A 17 48.14 36.17 12.93
CA GLN A 17 49.04 36.90 12.02
C GLN A 17 48.51 38.31 11.75
N PRO A 18 49.38 39.35 11.76
CA PRO A 18 48.99 40.68 11.33
C PRO A 18 48.66 40.67 9.83
N ALA A 19 47.54 41.29 9.48
CA ALA A 19 46.99 41.29 8.13
C ALA A 19 46.61 42.70 7.69
N ALA A 20 46.84 43.01 6.42
CA ALA A 20 46.27 44.18 5.78
C ALA A 20 45.02 43.75 4.98
N ILE A 21 43.90 44.44 5.19
CA ILE A 21 42.59 44.05 4.67
C ILE A 21 42.12 45.06 3.63
N SER A 22 41.74 44.57 2.45
CA SER A 22 41.06 45.37 1.44
C SER A 22 39.65 44.87 1.16
N LEU A 23 38.68 45.78 1.20
CA LEU A 23 37.29 45.49 0.89
C LEU A 23 37.04 45.67 -0.62
N LYS A 24 36.71 44.59 -1.33
CA LYS A 24 36.22 44.62 -2.71
C LYS A 24 34.71 44.44 -2.74
N LYS A 25 34.07 44.66 -3.89
CA LYS A 25 32.60 44.57 -4.04
C LYS A 25 32.07 43.17 -3.67
N ASP A 26 32.80 42.12 -4.04
CA ASP A 26 32.43 40.71 -4.00
C ASP A 26 33.20 39.90 -2.94
N LYS A 27 34.34 40.42 -2.46
CA LYS A 27 35.22 39.73 -1.51
C LYS A 27 35.97 40.68 -0.57
N ILE A 28 36.55 40.10 0.46
CA ILE A 28 37.59 40.68 1.32
C ILE A 28 38.92 40.04 0.91
N GLU A 29 39.91 40.87 0.63
CA GLU A 29 41.29 40.46 0.39
C GLU A 29 42.09 40.65 1.68
N ILE A 30 42.67 39.57 2.20
CA ILE A 30 43.46 39.54 3.42
C ILE A 30 44.91 39.31 3.00
N HIS A 31 45.71 40.36 3.08
CA HIS A 31 47.13 40.35 2.72
C HIS A 31 47.96 40.00 3.95
N LEU A 32 48.68 38.89 3.86
CA LEU A 32 49.51 38.27 4.90
C LEU A 32 50.94 38.13 4.40
N LYS A 33 51.85 37.76 5.30
CA LYS A 33 53.16 37.22 4.95
C LYS A 33 53.18 35.73 5.32
N ASP A 34 53.75 34.89 4.46
CA ASP A 34 53.97 33.47 4.78
C ASP A 34 55.12 33.31 5.80
N GLU A 35 55.36 32.07 6.23
CA GLU A 35 56.42 31.72 7.19
C GLU A 35 57.84 32.10 6.72
N HIS A 36 58.02 32.34 5.41
CA HIS A 36 59.28 32.75 4.77
C HIS A 36 59.30 34.26 4.45
N GLY A 37 58.28 35.01 4.85
CA GLY A 37 58.17 36.46 4.63
C GLY A 37 57.63 36.88 3.26
N ASN A 38 57.22 35.93 2.40
CA ASN A 38 56.65 36.24 1.09
C ASN A 38 55.20 36.73 1.22
N PRO A 39 54.75 37.64 0.34
CA PRO A 39 53.36 38.11 0.35
C PRO A 39 52.38 36.98 -0.02
N ARG A 40 51.35 36.79 0.80
CA ARG A 40 50.25 35.85 0.58
C ARG A 40 48.92 36.60 0.62
N VAL A 41 47.99 36.30 -0.29
CA VAL A 41 46.65 36.91 -0.28
C VAL A 41 45.60 35.83 -0.10
N VAL A 42 44.81 35.93 0.97
CA VAL A 42 43.65 35.08 1.24
C VAL A 42 42.40 35.82 0.80
N HIS A 43 41.54 35.13 0.05
CA HIS A 43 40.30 35.70 -0.49
C HIS A 43 39.11 35.15 0.28
N TRP A 44 38.36 36.03 0.95
CA TRP A 44 37.08 35.69 1.58
C TRP A 44 35.94 36.31 0.79
N TYR A 45 35.14 35.50 0.12
CA TYR A 45 33.94 36.01 -0.54
C TYR A 45 32.84 36.29 0.48
N TRP A 46 32.07 37.37 0.30
CA TRP A 46 31.02 37.77 1.25
C TRP A 46 30.00 36.65 1.54
N TYR A 47 29.78 35.73 0.60
CA TYR A 47 28.88 34.59 0.80
C TYR A 47 29.40 33.56 1.83
N ASN A 48 30.71 33.50 2.07
CA ASN A 48 31.36 32.59 3.03
C ASN A 48 31.70 33.22 4.38
N ILE A 49 31.27 34.46 4.63
CA ILE A 49 31.56 35.18 5.88
C ILE A 49 30.32 35.22 6.77
N ALA A 50 30.54 34.98 8.07
CA ALA A 50 29.58 35.17 9.14
C ALA A 50 30.07 36.28 10.09
N LEU A 51 29.12 37.05 10.62
CA LEU A 51 29.39 38.14 11.56
C LEU A 51 29.68 37.54 12.95
N GLY A 52 30.83 37.89 13.53
CA GLY A 52 31.22 37.52 14.89
C GLY A 52 30.79 38.56 15.93
N LYS A 53 31.36 38.50 17.14
CA LYS A 53 31.09 39.49 18.18
C LYS A 53 31.89 40.76 17.93
N GLN A 54 31.25 41.93 18.08
CA GLN A 54 31.99 43.18 18.22
C GLN A 54 32.54 43.26 19.64
N THR A 55 33.87 43.39 19.77
CA THR A 55 34.55 43.46 21.06
C THR A 55 35.29 44.80 21.17
N ALA A 56 35.80 45.12 22.35
CA ALA A 56 36.68 46.28 22.54
C ALA A 56 37.93 46.25 21.64
N ALA A 57 38.32 45.08 21.14
CA ALA A 57 39.46 44.89 20.24
C ALA A 57 39.12 45.08 18.75
N GLY A 58 37.85 45.28 18.39
CA GLY A 58 37.40 45.44 17.01
C GLY A 58 36.29 44.47 16.60
N MET A 59 35.94 44.49 15.32
CA MET A 59 34.94 43.59 14.74
C MET A 59 35.57 42.25 14.37
N GLU A 60 34.95 41.16 14.80
CA GLU A 60 35.33 39.80 14.45
C GLU A 60 34.45 39.26 13.32
N LEU A 61 35.06 38.67 12.30
CA LEU A 61 34.40 37.97 11.20
C LEU A 61 34.90 36.53 11.15
N HIS A 62 34.01 35.58 10.86
CA HIS A 62 34.34 34.16 10.75
C HIS A 62 34.13 33.67 9.32
N HIS A 63 35.06 32.85 8.83
CA HIS A 63 34.88 32.11 7.60
C HIS A 63 34.07 30.84 7.86
N MET A 64 33.03 30.57 7.06
CA MET A 64 32.10 29.44 7.27
C MET A 64 32.63 28.07 6.79
N GLY A 65 33.86 28.02 6.27
CA GLY A 65 34.52 26.78 5.83
C GLY A 65 35.45 26.18 6.89
N LEU A 66 35.96 24.97 6.64
CA LEU A 66 37.03 24.34 7.41
C LEU A 66 38.38 24.52 6.70
N PRO A 67 39.50 24.74 7.42
CA PRO A 67 39.62 24.92 8.87
C PRO A 67 39.06 26.27 9.35
N GLN A 68 38.88 26.43 10.67
CA GLN A 68 38.35 27.66 11.27
C GLN A 68 39.27 28.85 10.99
N GLN A 69 38.69 29.96 10.52
CA GLN A 69 39.44 31.18 10.24
C GLN A 69 38.68 32.38 10.78
N THR A 70 39.42 33.27 11.43
CA THR A 70 38.86 34.47 12.06
C THR A 70 39.63 35.69 11.61
N LEU A 71 38.92 36.76 11.29
CA LEU A 71 39.49 38.05 10.95
C LEU A 71 38.99 39.09 11.96
N ARG A 72 39.91 39.74 12.65
CA ARG A 72 39.64 40.82 13.61
C ARG A 72 40.17 42.13 13.05
N VAL A 73 39.30 43.13 12.91
CA VAL A 73 39.67 44.44 12.37
C VAL A 73 39.25 45.53 13.34
N SER A 74 40.22 46.32 13.81
CA SER A 74 40.03 47.39 14.79
C SER A 74 39.66 48.72 14.11
N SER A 75 38.61 48.73 13.29
CA SER A 75 38.10 49.94 12.63
C SER A 75 36.57 49.99 12.66
N ASN A 76 36.03 51.10 13.17
CA ASN A 76 34.58 51.33 13.20
C ASN A 76 33.99 51.50 11.80
N GLU A 77 34.73 52.11 10.87
CA GLU A 77 34.30 52.24 9.47
C GLU A 77 34.20 50.87 8.80
N PHE A 78 35.19 49.99 9.03
CA PHE A 78 35.14 48.62 8.54
C PHE A 78 33.92 47.88 9.11
N ALA A 79 33.65 48.08 10.40
CA ALA A 79 32.54 47.43 11.08
C ALA A 79 31.18 47.80 10.45
N ASP A 80 30.94 49.09 10.23
CA ASP A 80 29.71 49.59 9.60
C ASP A 80 29.52 49.04 8.18
N ILE A 81 30.60 48.95 7.39
CA ILE A 81 30.55 48.43 6.01
C ILE A 81 30.27 46.93 6.02
N ALA A 82 30.97 46.16 6.85
CA ALA A 82 30.79 44.72 6.97
C ALA A 82 29.38 44.39 7.48
N GLU A 83 28.89 45.10 8.49
CA GLU A 83 27.54 44.91 9.03
C GLU A 83 26.47 45.21 7.98
N LYS A 84 26.54 46.35 7.27
CA LYS A 84 25.58 46.68 6.20
C LYS A 84 25.55 45.62 5.10
N ARG A 85 26.71 45.10 4.69
CA ARG A 85 26.81 44.08 3.63
C ARG A 85 26.29 42.72 4.07
N LEU A 86 26.62 42.30 5.29
CA LEU A 86 26.18 41.01 5.83
C LEU A 86 24.72 41.03 6.28
N ARG A 87 24.17 42.19 6.69
CA ARG A 87 22.75 42.35 7.03
C ARG A 87 21.83 42.37 5.81
N ASN A 88 22.31 42.90 4.68
CA ASN A 88 21.61 42.82 3.38
C ASN A 88 21.75 41.46 2.68
N LYS A 89 22.47 40.51 3.29
CA LYS A 89 22.53 39.11 2.85
C LYS A 89 21.20 38.47 3.22
N GLY A 90 20.19 38.66 2.38
CA GLY A 90 18.92 37.93 2.45
C GLY A 90 19.23 36.45 2.63
N ARG A 91 18.69 35.83 3.68
CA ARG A 91 18.87 34.41 3.96
C ARG A 91 18.21 33.60 2.84
N THR A 92 18.92 33.40 1.73
CA THR A 92 18.47 32.56 0.60
C THR A 92 19.40 31.37 0.46
N PHE A 93 19.51 30.57 1.52
CA PHE A 93 19.91 29.17 1.38
C PHE A 93 18.92 28.35 2.20
N PRO A 94 18.22 27.36 1.61
CA PRO A 94 17.49 26.40 2.42
C PRO A 94 18.50 25.79 3.37
N THR A 95 18.22 25.83 4.67
CA THR A 95 19.05 25.15 5.68
C THR A 95 19.19 23.69 5.27
N ALA A 96 20.31 23.04 5.58
CA ALA A 96 20.47 21.60 5.29
C ALA A 96 19.26 20.79 5.77
N ALA A 97 18.66 21.19 6.90
CA ALA A 97 17.39 20.67 7.41
C ALA A 97 16.21 20.79 6.41
N ALA A 98 16.04 21.92 5.73
CA ALA A 98 15.00 22.09 4.70
C ALA A 98 15.23 21.19 3.48
N VAL A 99 16.48 20.99 3.06
CA VAL A 99 16.83 20.04 2.00
C VAL A 99 16.51 18.61 2.45
N PHE A 100 16.96 18.19 3.64
CA PHE A 100 16.66 16.87 4.19
C PHE A 100 15.16 16.59 4.33
N LEU A 101 14.40 17.56 4.85
CA LEU A 101 12.94 17.44 4.97
C LEU A 101 12.26 17.34 3.60
N SER A 102 12.71 18.13 2.61
CA SER A 102 12.16 18.07 1.25
C SER A 102 12.47 16.74 0.55
N THR A 103 13.69 16.23 0.67
CA THR A 103 14.08 14.93 0.11
C THR A 103 13.32 13.79 0.79
N GLY A 104 13.18 13.84 2.12
CA GLY A 104 12.38 12.87 2.87
C GLY A 104 10.92 12.87 2.43
N ALA A 105 10.31 14.04 2.28
CA ALA A 105 8.94 14.17 1.78
C ALA A 105 8.78 13.64 0.34
N ILE A 106 9.75 13.87 -0.54
CA ILE A 106 9.76 13.33 -1.91
C ILE A 106 9.84 11.79 -1.87
N ILE A 107 10.74 11.22 -1.05
CA ILE A 107 10.86 9.77 -0.92
C ILE A 107 9.56 9.16 -0.40
N ILE A 108 8.96 9.74 0.64
CA ILE A 108 7.67 9.29 1.18
C ILE A 108 6.57 9.40 0.11
N GLY A 109 6.53 10.50 -0.64
CA GLY A 109 5.59 10.67 -1.75
C GLY A 109 5.75 9.61 -2.84
N LEU A 110 6.99 9.28 -3.22
CA LEU A 110 7.29 8.24 -4.20
C LEU A 110 6.93 6.85 -3.67
N LEU A 111 7.19 6.56 -2.40
CA LEU A 111 6.79 5.30 -1.76
C LEU A 111 5.27 5.17 -1.70
N ALA A 112 4.56 6.25 -1.36
CA ALA A 112 3.10 6.28 -1.38
C ALA A 112 2.55 6.06 -2.80
N LEU A 113 3.12 6.73 -3.81
CA LEU A 113 2.75 6.52 -5.21
C LEU A 113 3.00 5.06 -5.63
N ALA A 114 4.13 4.49 -5.26
CA ALA A 114 4.46 3.11 -5.56
C ALA A 114 3.46 2.16 -4.91
N TYR A 115 3.14 2.37 -3.63
CA TYR A 115 2.21 1.54 -2.87
C TYR A 115 0.77 1.62 -3.39
N PHE A 116 0.24 2.83 -3.61
CA PHE A 116 -1.16 3.01 -4.00
C PHE A 116 -1.43 2.79 -5.48
N TRP A 117 -0.43 2.97 -6.36
CA TRP A 117 -0.62 2.91 -7.81
C TRP A 117 0.23 1.84 -8.50
N PHE A 118 1.53 1.83 -8.25
CA PHE A 118 2.44 0.92 -8.99
C PHE A 118 2.25 -0.55 -8.60
N ILE A 119 2.19 -0.85 -7.31
CA ILE A 119 2.00 -2.22 -6.80
C ILE A 119 0.67 -2.82 -7.27
N PRO A 120 -0.49 -2.15 -7.08
CA PRO A 120 -1.77 -2.66 -7.60
C PRO A 120 -1.81 -2.85 -9.11
N PHE A 121 -1.16 -1.97 -9.86
CA PHE A 121 -1.03 -2.08 -11.31
C PHE A 121 -0.20 -3.30 -11.71
N LEU A 122 0.99 -3.47 -11.13
CA LEU A 122 1.89 -4.58 -11.43
C LEU A 122 1.26 -5.92 -11.03
N ALA A 123 0.67 -6.01 -9.84
CA ALA A 123 -0.02 -7.21 -9.38
C ALA A 123 -1.18 -7.60 -10.32
N GLY A 124 -1.95 -6.63 -10.80
CA GLY A 124 -3.00 -6.88 -11.79
C GLY A 124 -2.47 -7.38 -13.14
N ARG A 125 -1.28 -6.92 -13.57
CA ARG A 125 -0.62 -7.42 -14.79
C ARG A 125 -0.12 -8.85 -14.61
N VAL A 126 0.60 -9.11 -13.52
CA VAL A 126 1.12 -10.44 -13.19
C VAL A 126 -0.02 -11.45 -13.08
N ALA A 127 -1.10 -11.12 -12.36
CA ALA A 127 -2.25 -12.00 -12.21
C ALA A 127 -2.91 -12.33 -13.57
N LYS A 128 -3.00 -11.37 -14.50
CA LYS A 128 -3.58 -11.61 -15.84
C LYS A 128 -2.71 -12.46 -16.75
N THR A 129 -1.39 -12.38 -16.62
CA THR A 129 -0.45 -13.15 -17.47
C THR A 129 -0.03 -14.48 -16.86
N MET A 130 -0.37 -14.74 -15.60
CA MET A 130 -0.01 -15.96 -14.90
C MET A 130 -0.72 -17.18 -15.54
N PRO A 131 0.00 -18.25 -15.88
CA PRO A 131 -0.64 -19.50 -16.31
C PRO A 131 -1.50 -20.08 -15.18
N VAL A 132 -2.64 -20.68 -15.55
CA VAL A 132 -3.62 -21.24 -14.60
C VAL A 132 -2.98 -22.28 -13.69
N GLU A 133 -2.03 -23.05 -14.20
CA GLU A 133 -1.31 -24.10 -13.46
C GLU A 133 -0.57 -23.53 -12.24
N TYR A 134 0.00 -22.33 -12.37
CA TYR A 134 0.66 -21.65 -11.25
C TYR A 134 -0.34 -21.13 -10.23
N GLU A 135 -1.49 -20.61 -10.68
CA GLU A 135 -2.58 -20.20 -9.80
C GLU A 135 -3.13 -21.39 -9.00
N VAL A 136 -3.32 -22.53 -9.66
CA VAL A 136 -3.76 -23.80 -9.03
C VAL A 136 -2.75 -24.26 -7.99
N LYS A 137 -1.47 -24.32 -8.33
CA LYS A 137 -0.43 -24.76 -7.39
C LYS A 137 -0.32 -23.84 -6.17
N MET A 138 -0.33 -22.53 -6.40
CA MET A 138 -0.29 -21.54 -5.31
C MET A 138 -1.55 -21.61 -4.44
N GLY A 139 -2.70 -21.79 -5.08
CA GLY A 139 -3.99 -21.98 -4.45
C GLY A 139 -4.04 -23.20 -3.53
N GLU A 140 -3.51 -24.34 -3.98
CA GLU A 140 -3.42 -25.56 -3.17
C GLU A 140 -2.58 -25.36 -1.90
N GLU A 141 -1.44 -24.68 -1.98
CA GLU A 141 -0.61 -24.39 -0.79
C GLU A 141 -1.35 -23.47 0.20
N ALA A 142 -1.96 -22.40 -0.31
CA ALA A 142 -2.74 -21.47 0.50
C ALA A 142 -3.94 -22.16 1.16
N TYR A 143 -4.67 -22.98 0.40
CA TYR A 143 -5.79 -23.78 0.89
C TYR A 143 -5.35 -24.78 1.97
N ASN A 144 -4.27 -25.53 1.74
CA ASN A 144 -3.76 -26.52 2.68
C ASN A 144 -3.28 -25.92 4.00
N SER A 145 -2.85 -24.65 4.00
CA SER A 145 -2.55 -23.92 5.23
C SER A 145 -3.84 -23.48 5.93
N LEU A 146 -4.75 -22.84 5.19
CA LEU A 146 -6.03 -22.34 5.70
C LEU A 146 -6.93 -23.41 6.30
N ILE A 147 -7.10 -24.54 5.61
CA ILE A 147 -8.12 -25.53 5.97
C ILE A 147 -7.80 -26.28 7.26
N ARG A 148 -6.53 -26.27 7.70
CA ARG A 148 -6.08 -26.96 8.93
C ARG A 148 -6.72 -26.41 10.20
N GLN A 149 -7.16 -25.15 10.19
CA GLN A 149 -7.83 -24.54 11.34
C GLN A 149 -9.33 -24.85 11.41
N TYR A 150 -9.88 -25.48 10.37
CA TYR A 150 -11.31 -25.72 10.22
C TYR A 150 -11.65 -27.20 10.30
N LYS A 151 -12.79 -27.52 10.90
CA LYS A 151 -13.38 -28.85 10.82
C LYS A 151 -14.21 -28.97 9.54
N ILE A 152 -13.78 -29.83 8.63
CA ILE A 152 -14.48 -30.10 7.36
C ILE A 152 -15.73 -30.94 7.63
N LEU A 153 -16.81 -30.66 6.91
CA LEU A 153 -18.04 -31.47 6.84
C LEU A 153 -18.07 -32.24 5.50
N PRO A 154 -17.62 -33.52 5.46
CA PRO A 154 -17.41 -34.23 4.20
C PRO A 154 -18.69 -34.46 3.39
N GLU A 155 -19.79 -34.82 4.05
CA GLU A 155 -21.07 -35.09 3.39
C GLU A 155 -21.63 -33.82 2.72
N LYS A 156 -21.65 -32.70 3.46
CA LYS A 156 -22.05 -31.39 2.91
C LYS A 156 -21.10 -30.92 1.81
N THR A 157 -19.81 -31.16 1.97
CA THR A 157 -18.80 -30.87 0.94
C THR A 157 -19.13 -31.61 -0.36
N GLU A 158 -19.44 -32.90 -0.29
CA GLU A 158 -19.81 -33.68 -1.48
C GLU A 158 -21.09 -33.13 -2.15
N LEU A 159 -22.12 -32.85 -1.35
CA LEU A 159 -23.40 -32.35 -1.83
C LEU A 159 -23.28 -30.96 -2.47
N VAL A 160 -22.52 -30.03 -1.87
CA VAL A 160 -22.30 -28.70 -2.43
C VAL A 160 -21.46 -28.77 -3.72
N ASN A 161 -20.46 -29.65 -3.79
CA ASN A 161 -19.75 -29.87 -5.06
C ASN A 161 -20.66 -30.49 -6.13
N ARG A 162 -21.58 -31.39 -5.75
CA ARG A 162 -22.58 -31.94 -6.67
C ARG A 162 -23.50 -30.83 -7.19
N PHE A 163 -24.00 -29.98 -6.30
CA PHE A 163 -24.81 -28.82 -6.67
C PHE A 163 -24.07 -27.90 -7.65
N PHE A 164 -22.80 -27.60 -7.40
CA PHE A 164 -21.99 -26.78 -8.31
C PHE A 164 -21.79 -27.42 -9.69
N ARG A 165 -21.53 -28.74 -9.75
CA ARG A 165 -21.43 -29.46 -11.03
C ARG A 165 -22.75 -29.43 -11.80
N GLU A 166 -23.88 -29.51 -11.10
CA GLU A 166 -25.22 -29.42 -11.68
C GLU A 166 -25.57 -28.04 -12.24
N LEU A 167 -24.87 -26.97 -11.82
CA LEU A 167 -24.97 -25.65 -12.47
C LEU A 167 -24.35 -25.67 -13.88
N ASP A 168 -23.52 -26.66 -14.23
CA ASP A 168 -22.84 -26.75 -15.53
C ASP A 168 -22.09 -25.46 -15.93
N ILE A 169 -21.32 -24.91 -14.98
CA ILE A 169 -20.42 -23.77 -15.23
C ILE A 169 -19.15 -24.29 -15.93
N LYS A 170 -18.93 -23.86 -17.18
CA LYS A 170 -17.72 -24.20 -17.93
C LYS A 170 -16.56 -23.37 -17.40
N THR A 171 -15.44 -24.01 -17.09
CA THR A 171 -14.27 -23.33 -16.53
C THR A 171 -12.99 -24.08 -16.84
N GLN A 172 -11.88 -23.33 -16.88
CA GLN A 172 -10.51 -23.88 -16.93
C GLN A 172 -9.95 -24.21 -15.55
N TYR A 173 -10.59 -23.74 -14.47
CA TYR A 173 -10.13 -23.97 -13.11
C TYR A 173 -10.70 -25.28 -12.55
N PRO A 174 -9.91 -26.08 -11.83
CA PRO A 174 -10.39 -27.28 -11.15
C PRO A 174 -11.12 -26.89 -9.85
N VAL A 175 -12.35 -26.38 -9.99
CA VAL A 175 -13.10 -25.85 -8.84
C VAL A 175 -13.38 -26.95 -7.81
N LYS A 176 -13.01 -26.68 -6.55
CA LYS A 176 -13.25 -27.54 -5.38
C LYS A 176 -13.89 -26.70 -4.29
N ILE A 177 -15.09 -27.10 -3.85
CA ILE A 177 -15.76 -26.41 -2.76
C ILE A 177 -15.58 -27.21 -1.47
N THR A 178 -15.30 -26.57 -0.35
CA THR A 178 -15.17 -27.24 0.96
C THR A 178 -16.12 -26.60 1.95
N VAL A 179 -16.94 -27.41 2.61
CA VAL A 179 -17.84 -26.94 3.66
C VAL A 179 -17.20 -27.16 5.01
N VAL A 180 -17.12 -26.10 5.82
CA VAL A 180 -16.53 -26.14 7.17
C VAL A 180 -17.57 -25.86 8.25
N GLU A 181 -17.40 -26.50 9.40
CA GLU A 181 -18.27 -26.34 10.56
C GLU A 181 -17.97 -25.02 11.27
N GLU A 182 -18.66 -23.96 10.85
CA GLU A 182 -18.53 -22.63 11.41
C GLU A 182 -19.90 -21.98 11.56
N LYS A 183 -20.14 -21.32 12.69
CA LYS A 183 -21.44 -20.65 12.97
C LYS A 183 -21.60 -19.34 12.23
N GLN A 184 -20.48 -18.71 11.84
CA GLN A 184 -20.47 -17.43 11.16
C GLN A 184 -21.03 -17.58 9.74
N THR A 185 -21.69 -16.53 9.25
CA THR A 185 -22.12 -16.46 7.86
C THR A 185 -20.97 -15.95 7.00
N ASN A 186 -20.24 -16.89 6.38
CA ASN A 186 -19.11 -16.58 5.52
C ASN A 186 -18.93 -17.59 4.38
N ALA A 187 -18.27 -17.14 3.32
CA ALA A 187 -17.71 -17.94 2.25
C ALA A 187 -16.60 -17.12 1.59
N PHE A 188 -15.61 -17.78 1.02
CA PHE A 188 -14.55 -17.09 0.28
C PHE A 188 -13.90 -18.01 -0.74
N ALA A 189 -13.41 -17.42 -1.83
CA ALA A 189 -12.57 -18.07 -2.81
C ALA A 189 -11.07 -17.91 -2.50
N VAL A 190 -10.30 -18.91 -2.87
CA VAL A 190 -8.82 -18.93 -2.86
C VAL A 190 -8.35 -19.06 -4.33
N PRO A 191 -7.16 -18.54 -4.69
CA PRO A 191 -6.62 -18.71 -6.04
C PRO A 191 -6.67 -20.16 -6.52
N GLY A 192 -6.82 -20.37 -7.82
CA GLY A 192 -6.77 -21.72 -8.40
C GLY A 192 -8.05 -22.55 -8.29
N GLY A 193 -9.12 -22.04 -7.66
CA GLY A 193 -10.45 -22.66 -7.72
C GLY A 193 -10.93 -23.31 -6.43
N HIS A 194 -10.26 -23.12 -5.30
CA HIS A 194 -10.81 -23.54 -4.01
C HIS A 194 -11.82 -22.51 -3.52
N ILE A 195 -13.00 -22.96 -3.07
CA ILE A 195 -14.03 -22.13 -2.46
C ILE A 195 -14.37 -22.74 -1.11
N VAL A 196 -14.34 -21.95 -0.04
CA VAL A 196 -14.71 -22.41 1.31
C VAL A 196 -16.06 -21.81 1.65
N VAL A 197 -16.99 -22.64 2.12
CA VAL A 197 -18.34 -22.22 2.54
C VAL A 197 -18.56 -22.60 3.99
N PHE A 198 -19.00 -21.66 4.82
CA PHE A 198 -19.27 -21.93 6.22
C PHE A 198 -20.67 -22.52 6.38
N SER A 199 -20.81 -23.56 7.19
CA SER A 199 -22.10 -24.21 7.46
C SER A 199 -23.16 -23.22 7.94
N GLY A 200 -22.77 -22.24 8.76
CA GLY A 200 -23.65 -21.19 9.26
C GLY A 200 -24.29 -20.35 8.16
N LEU A 201 -23.65 -20.17 7.00
CA LEU A 201 -24.26 -19.51 5.85
C LEU A 201 -25.29 -20.41 5.15
N LEU A 202 -24.94 -21.69 4.93
CA LEU A 202 -25.87 -22.69 4.36
C LEU A 202 -27.11 -22.89 5.23
N ASP A 203 -26.96 -22.76 6.54
CA ASP A 203 -28.02 -22.84 7.51
C ASP A 203 -29.11 -21.80 7.32
N LYS A 204 -28.69 -20.56 7.03
CA LYS A 204 -29.57 -19.40 6.92
C LYS A 204 -30.26 -19.29 5.57
N MET A 205 -29.66 -19.87 4.53
CA MET A 205 -30.25 -19.89 3.19
C MET A 205 -31.57 -20.66 3.19
N ARG A 206 -32.60 -20.07 2.58
CA ARG A 206 -33.95 -20.65 2.52
C ARG A 206 -34.27 -21.22 1.16
N ARG A 207 -33.55 -20.79 0.12
CA ARG A 207 -33.80 -21.15 -1.26
C ARG A 207 -32.52 -21.65 -1.93
N PRO A 208 -32.61 -22.65 -2.81
CA PRO A 208 -31.46 -23.12 -3.56
C PRO A 208 -30.86 -22.07 -4.51
N GLU A 209 -31.66 -21.11 -4.97
CA GLU A 209 -31.17 -19.98 -5.77
C GLU A 209 -30.19 -19.09 -4.99
N GLU A 210 -30.31 -19.02 -3.64
CA GLU A 210 -29.33 -18.30 -2.80
C GLU A 210 -27.97 -19.00 -2.84
N LEU A 211 -27.96 -20.34 -2.79
CA LEU A 211 -26.74 -21.13 -2.93
C LEU A 211 -26.15 -21.00 -4.33
N ALA A 212 -26.99 -21.04 -5.36
CA ALA A 212 -26.54 -20.84 -6.74
C ALA A 212 -25.90 -19.44 -6.92
N ALA A 213 -26.51 -18.39 -6.37
CA ALA A 213 -25.98 -17.04 -6.38
C ALA A 213 -24.64 -16.94 -5.63
N LEU A 214 -24.54 -17.52 -4.43
CA LEU A 214 -23.30 -17.53 -3.67
C LEU A 214 -22.18 -18.20 -4.46
N LEU A 215 -22.42 -19.41 -4.97
CA LEU A 215 -21.39 -20.15 -5.68
C LEU A 215 -21.00 -19.48 -7.01
N ALA A 216 -21.95 -18.86 -7.71
CA ALA A 216 -21.66 -18.08 -8.91
C ALA A 216 -20.84 -16.81 -8.60
N HIS A 217 -21.11 -16.14 -7.48
CA HIS A 217 -20.34 -15.00 -6.98
C HIS A 217 -18.90 -15.39 -6.64
N GLU A 218 -18.73 -16.39 -5.76
CA GLU A 218 -17.39 -16.86 -5.35
C GLU A 218 -16.59 -17.41 -6.53
N PHE A 219 -17.25 -18.14 -7.44
CA PHE A 219 -16.63 -18.59 -8.67
C PHE A 219 -16.19 -17.42 -9.56
N SER A 220 -16.97 -16.34 -9.64
CA SER A 220 -16.61 -15.16 -10.43
C SER A 220 -15.34 -14.48 -9.92
N HIS A 221 -15.07 -14.51 -8.60
CA HIS A 221 -13.78 -14.07 -8.06
C HIS A 221 -12.61 -14.93 -8.52
N VAL A 222 -12.80 -16.23 -8.71
CA VAL A 222 -11.80 -17.15 -9.28
C VAL A 222 -11.62 -16.88 -10.77
N GLU A 223 -12.71 -16.88 -11.53
CA GLU A 223 -12.71 -16.73 -12.99
C GLU A 223 -12.07 -15.41 -13.44
N LEU A 224 -12.39 -14.32 -12.75
CA LEU A 224 -11.84 -12.99 -13.00
C LEU A 224 -10.49 -12.74 -12.29
N ARG A 225 -9.94 -13.76 -11.63
CA ARG A 225 -8.64 -13.74 -10.94
C ARG A 225 -8.51 -12.66 -9.86
N HIS A 226 -9.63 -12.32 -9.20
CA HIS A 226 -9.66 -11.35 -8.11
C HIS A 226 -8.84 -11.84 -6.92
N THR A 227 -8.98 -13.13 -6.57
CA THR A 227 -8.22 -13.78 -5.50
C THR A 227 -6.71 -13.73 -5.78
N THR A 228 -6.30 -14.09 -7.00
CA THR A 228 -4.89 -14.05 -7.43
C THR A 228 -4.34 -12.63 -7.41
N ARG A 229 -5.10 -11.65 -7.94
CA ARG A 229 -4.71 -10.23 -7.92
C ARG A 229 -4.50 -9.73 -6.49
N SER A 230 -5.43 -10.03 -5.59
CA SER A 230 -5.36 -9.63 -4.19
C SER A 230 -4.14 -10.26 -3.50
N LEU A 231 -3.91 -11.54 -3.71
CA LEU A 231 -2.74 -12.23 -3.15
C LEU A 231 -1.42 -11.64 -3.67
N MET A 232 -1.32 -11.36 -4.97
CA MET A 232 -0.15 -10.70 -5.54
C MET A 232 0.08 -9.29 -4.95
N GLN A 233 -0.98 -8.55 -4.66
CA GLN A 233 -0.88 -7.24 -4.00
C GLN A 233 -0.35 -7.37 -2.56
N THR A 234 -0.84 -8.35 -1.80
CA THR A 234 -0.35 -8.65 -0.45
C THR A 234 1.11 -9.06 -0.47
N LEU A 235 1.50 -9.97 -1.37
CA LEU A 235 2.89 -10.39 -1.52
C LEU A 235 3.81 -9.23 -1.90
N ALA A 236 3.41 -8.41 -2.87
CA ALA A 236 4.19 -7.25 -3.29
C ALA A 236 4.34 -6.22 -2.16
N THR A 237 3.29 -6.00 -1.37
CA THR A 237 3.33 -5.16 -0.17
C THR A 237 4.34 -5.70 0.83
N TYR A 238 4.25 -6.98 1.16
CA TYR A 238 5.15 -7.64 2.09
C TYR A 238 6.61 -7.54 1.61
N MET A 239 6.88 -7.89 0.35
CA MET A 239 8.22 -7.77 -0.24
C MET A 239 8.76 -6.33 -0.17
N THR A 240 7.90 -5.33 -0.34
CA THR A 240 8.31 -3.92 -0.22
C THR A 240 8.72 -3.57 1.20
N VAL A 241 7.94 -4.00 2.20
CA VAL A 241 8.28 -3.81 3.63
C VAL A 241 9.57 -4.54 3.98
N SER A 242 9.69 -5.80 3.58
CA SER A 242 10.90 -6.63 3.72
C SER A 242 12.16 -5.95 3.17
N LEU A 243 12.08 -5.37 1.98
CA LEU A 243 13.21 -4.66 1.36
C LEU A 243 13.61 -3.39 2.15
N ILE A 244 12.66 -2.70 2.76
CA ILE A 244 12.92 -1.48 3.56
C ILE A 244 13.62 -1.83 4.88
N PHE A 245 13.21 -2.92 5.52
CA PHE A 245 13.71 -3.31 6.85
C PHE A 245 14.80 -4.38 6.82
N GLY A 246 15.15 -4.90 5.64
CA GLY A 246 16.18 -5.92 5.46
C GLY A 246 15.77 -7.34 5.87
N ASP A 247 14.47 -7.61 5.97
CA ASP A 247 13.93 -8.92 6.34
C ASP A 247 13.53 -9.73 5.10
N ILE A 248 14.42 -10.57 4.60
CA ILE A 248 14.19 -11.35 3.38
C ILE A 248 13.60 -12.71 3.77
N THR A 249 12.28 -12.80 3.88
CA THR A 249 11.58 -14.08 3.93
C THR A 249 11.15 -14.51 2.52
N GLY A 250 11.10 -15.83 2.29
CA GLY A 250 10.70 -16.39 0.99
C GLY A 250 9.19 -16.34 0.76
N VAL A 251 8.77 -16.17 -0.50
CA VAL A 251 7.35 -16.06 -0.90
C VAL A 251 6.46 -17.19 -0.34
N GLY A 252 6.97 -18.42 -0.28
CA GLY A 252 6.24 -19.56 0.29
C GLY A 252 5.95 -19.42 1.78
N ALA A 253 6.89 -18.89 2.57
CA ALA A 253 6.69 -18.65 4.00
C ALA A 253 5.64 -17.54 4.21
N VAL A 254 5.73 -16.45 3.43
CA VAL A 254 4.76 -15.35 3.46
C VAL A 254 3.35 -15.86 3.16
N LEU A 255 3.18 -16.72 2.15
CA LEU A 255 1.88 -17.31 1.79
C LEU A 255 1.28 -18.12 2.94
N VAL A 256 2.09 -18.92 3.63
CA VAL A 256 1.64 -19.73 4.77
C VAL A 256 1.31 -18.85 5.98
N GLU A 257 2.19 -17.91 6.32
CA GLU A 257 2.00 -17.00 7.47
C GLU A 257 0.80 -16.07 7.28
N ASN A 258 0.52 -15.67 6.04
CA ASN A 258 -0.56 -14.75 5.70
C ASN A 258 -1.76 -15.48 5.08
N ALA A 259 -1.82 -16.81 5.18
CA ALA A 259 -2.93 -17.59 4.66
C ALA A 259 -4.26 -17.09 5.27
N ASN A 260 -4.27 -16.77 6.57
CA ASN A 260 -5.42 -16.19 7.27
C ASN A 260 -5.86 -14.82 6.72
N THR A 261 -4.96 -14.05 6.11
CA THR A 261 -5.32 -12.79 5.44
C THR A 261 -6.19 -13.04 4.21
N LEU A 262 -6.12 -14.24 3.59
CA LEU A 262 -6.98 -14.62 2.47
C LEU A 262 -8.46 -14.69 2.87
N LYS A 263 -8.76 -15.10 4.12
CA LYS A 263 -10.12 -15.10 4.69
C LYS A 263 -10.69 -13.68 4.81
N ASN A 264 -9.82 -12.71 5.09
CA ASN A 264 -10.17 -11.31 5.35
C ASN A 264 -9.86 -10.42 4.14
N LEU A 265 -9.78 -10.98 2.92
CA LEU A 265 -9.58 -10.15 1.75
C LEU A 265 -10.81 -9.29 1.51
N GLU A 266 -10.65 -8.01 1.78
CA GLU A 266 -11.64 -7.01 1.39
C GLU A 266 -11.46 -6.72 -0.10
N TYR A 267 -12.45 -7.10 -0.90
CA TYR A 267 -12.45 -6.74 -2.30
C TYR A 267 -12.94 -5.30 -2.48
N SER A 268 -12.27 -4.57 -3.38
CA SER A 268 -12.74 -3.22 -3.75
C SER A 268 -14.15 -3.30 -4.35
N ARG A 269 -14.95 -2.23 -4.17
CA ARG A 269 -16.33 -2.14 -4.70
C ARG A 269 -16.45 -2.44 -6.20
N SER A 270 -15.41 -2.15 -6.99
CA SER A 270 -15.39 -2.49 -8.41
C SER A 270 -15.27 -4.00 -8.67
N LEU A 271 -14.44 -4.71 -7.89
CA LEU A 271 -14.29 -6.17 -8.02
C LEU A 271 -15.56 -6.90 -7.56
N GLU A 272 -16.22 -6.42 -6.49
CA GLU A 272 -17.53 -6.94 -6.08
C GLU A 272 -18.57 -6.77 -7.19
N LYS A 273 -18.60 -5.61 -7.83
CA LYS A 273 -19.50 -5.37 -8.97
C LYS A 273 -19.19 -6.26 -10.16
N GLU A 274 -17.92 -6.48 -10.49
CA GLU A 274 -17.52 -7.40 -11.54
C GLU A 274 -17.96 -8.84 -11.22
N ALA A 275 -17.77 -9.29 -9.98
CA ALA A 275 -18.18 -10.62 -9.53
C ALA A 275 -19.71 -10.81 -9.54
N ASP A 276 -20.47 -9.82 -9.04
CA ASP A 276 -21.94 -9.86 -9.03
C ASP A 276 -22.51 -9.92 -10.45
N LEU A 277 -22.01 -9.09 -11.37
CA LEU A 277 -22.52 -9.04 -12.74
C LEU A 277 -22.13 -10.27 -13.54
N ASN A 278 -20.92 -10.81 -13.34
CA ASN A 278 -20.51 -12.07 -13.97
C ASN A 278 -21.34 -13.24 -13.42
N GLY A 279 -21.50 -13.34 -12.11
CA GLY A 279 -22.31 -14.37 -11.46
C GLY A 279 -23.77 -14.32 -11.89
N LEU A 280 -24.35 -13.12 -12.01
CA LEU A 280 -25.68 -12.91 -12.56
C LEU A 280 -25.79 -13.45 -13.99
N GLN A 281 -24.85 -13.10 -14.87
CA GLN A 281 -24.83 -13.60 -16.25
C GLN A 281 -24.67 -15.12 -16.32
N LEU A 282 -23.85 -15.70 -15.44
CA LEU A 282 -23.68 -17.15 -15.36
C LEU A 282 -25.01 -17.83 -15.04
N LEU A 283 -25.76 -17.36 -14.04
CA LEU A 283 -27.06 -17.93 -13.67
C LEU A 283 -28.11 -17.73 -14.77
N GLU A 284 -28.18 -16.54 -15.37
CA GLU A 284 -29.12 -16.25 -16.46
C GLU A 284 -28.88 -17.16 -17.68
N ALA A 285 -27.62 -17.38 -18.05
CA ALA A 285 -27.24 -18.27 -19.16
C ALA A 285 -27.66 -19.74 -18.93
N ARG A 286 -27.94 -20.10 -17.67
CA ARG A 286 -28.38 -21.44 -17.24
C ARG A 286 -29.86 -21.50 -16.90
N HIS A 287 -30.61 -20.43 -17.18
CA HIS A 287 -32.02 -20.32 -16.84
C HIS A 287 -32.31 -20.55 -15.34
N ILE A 288 -31.37 -20.14 -14.49
CA ILE A 288 -31.53 -20.14 -13.03
C ILE A 288 -32.06 -18.76 -12.63
N ASN A 289 -33.06 -18.73 -11.75
CA ASN A 289 -33.69 -17.49 -11.34
C ASN A 289 -32.66 -16.53 -10.68
N PRO A 290 -32.37 -15.38 -11.32
CA PRO A 290 -31.37 -14.42 -10.84
C PRO A 290 -31.77 -13.69 -9.55
N GLU A 291 -33.04 -13.76 -9.13
CA GLU A 291 -33.47 -13.24 -7.83
C GLU A 291 -32.75 -13.89 -6.63
N GLY A 292 -32.08 -15.03 -6.86
CA GLY A 292 -31.16 -15.66 -5.91
C GLY A 292 -30.15 -14.69 -5.29
N PHE A 293 -29.60 -13.75 -6.06
CA PHE A 293 -28.70 -12.72 -5.53
C PHE A 293 -29.40 -11.78 -4.54
N VAL A 294 -30.60 -11.31 -4.89
CA VAL A 294 -31.38 -10.42 -4.02
C VAL A 294 -31.76 -11.13 -2.72
N TRP A 295 -32.13 -12.41 -2.80
CA TRP A 295 -32.46 -13.22 -1.63
C TRP A 295 -31.23 -13.50 -0.76
N LEU A 296 -30.09 -13.87 -1.37
CA LEU A 296 -28.83 -14.10 -0.67
C LEU A 296 -28.40 -12.84 0.10
N PHE A 297 -28.42 -11.69 -0.57
CA PHE A 297 -28.13 -10.39 0.04
C PHE A 297 -29.10 -10.05 1.18
N GLY A 298 -30.38 -10.38 1.02
CA GLY A 298 -31.37 -10.26 2.09
C GLY A 298 -31.09 -11.16 3.30
N THR A 299 -30.64 -12.39 3.07
CA THR A 299 -30.22 -13.35 4.11
C THR A 299 -28.99 -12.84 4.86
N LEU A 300 -27.96 -12.41 4.14
CA LEU A 300 -26.74 -11.83 4.71
C LEU A 300 -27.01 -10.52 5.46
N ARG A 301 -27.98 -9.71 5.00
CA ARG A 301 -28.36 -8.45 5.67
C ARG A 301 -29.01 -8.69 7.03
N GLN A 302 -29.92 -9.68 7.13
CA GLN A 302 -30.67 -9.98 8.36
C GLN A 302 -29.78 -10.40 9.53
N GLU A 303 -28.60 -10.97 9.25
CA GLU A 303 -27.63 -11.35 10.28
C GLU A 303 -26.89 -10.14 10.90
N ASN A 304 -26.96 -8.94 10.31
CA ASN A 304 -26.37 -7.71 10.88
C ASN A 304 -27.27 -6.98 11.86
N GLY A 305 -28.34 -7.62 12.36
CA GLY A 305 -29.13 -7.06 13.45
C GLY A 305 -28.38 -6.95 14.79
N GLY A 306 -27.15 -7.49 14.89
CA GLY A 306 -26.25 -7.38 16.03
C GLY A 306 -25.19 -6.27 15.90
N ALA A 307 -24.44 -6.01 16.97
CA ALA A 307 -23.45 -4.91 17.05
C ALA A 307 -22.23 -5.06 16.12
N THR A 308 -22.03 -6.22 15.49
CA THR A 308 -20.90 -6.52 14.60
C THR A 308 -21.42 -7.06 13.26
N PRO A 309 -20.99 -6.50 12.12
CA PRO A 309 -21.31 -7.05 10.79
C PRO A 309 -20.89 -8.52 10.66
N SER A 310 -21.56 -9.29 9.80
CA SER A 310 -21.09 -10.64 9.47
C SER A 310 -19.70 -10.60 8.83
N GLU A 311 -18.93 -11.69 8.96
CA GLU A 311 -17.60 -11.77 8.35
C GLU A 311 -17.65 -11.61 6.83
N TRP A 312 -18.67 -12.19 6.18
CA TRP A 312 -18.87 -12.01 4.75
C TRP A 312 -19.05 -10.53 4.37
N LEU A 313 -19.80 -9.75 5.15
CA LEU A 313 -19.99 -8.32 4.86
C LEU A 313 -18.75 -7.48 5.12
N SER A 314 -17.83 -7.98 5.95
CA SER A 314 -16.54 -7.35 6.17
C SER A 314 -15.66 -7.53 4.93
N SER A 315 -15.62 -8.74 4.34
CA SER A 315 -14.89 -8.99 3.08
C SER A 315 -15.62 -8.48 1.82
N HIS A 316 -16.95 -8.37 1.87
CA HIS A 316 -17.83 -8.00 0.75
C HIS A 316 -18.81 -6.86 1.12
N PRO A 317 -18.34 -5.60 1.18
CA PRO A 317 -19.13 -4.48 1.67
C PRO A 317 -20.23 -4.00 0.69
N ASP A 318 -21.02 -3.02 1.13
CA ASP A 318 -21.91 -2.17 0.32
C ASP A 318 -23.21 -2.83 -0.22
N MET A 319 -23.87 -3.64 0.61
CA MET A 319 -25.03 -4.45 0.23
C MET A 319 -26.19 -3.68 -0.43
N ASP A 320 -26.53 -2.48 0.03
CA ASP A 320 -27.68 -1.74 -0.51
C ASP A 320 -27.45 -1.29 -1.96
N ASN A 321 -26.23 -0.83 -2.27
CA ASN A 321 -25.86 -0.49 -3.65
C ASN A 321 -25.85 -1.73 -4.54
N ARG A 322 -25.37 -2.86 -4.01
CA ARG A 322 -25.35 -4.16 -4.72
C ARG A 322 -26.73 -4.64 -5.10
N ILE A 323 -27.66 -4.67 -4.15
CA ILE A 323 -29.07 -4.98 -4.43
C ILE A 323 -29.62 -4.03 -5.50
N GLY A 324 -29.30 -2.74 -5.43
CA GLY A 324 -29.76 -1.73 -6.37
C GLY A 324 -29.31 -2.01 -7.80
N TYR A 325 -28.01 -2.23 -8.04
CA TYR A 325 -27.53 -2.48 -9.40
C TYR A 325 -27.84 -3.89 -9.89
N VAL A 326 -27.83 -4.93 -9.03
CA VAL A 326 -28.22 -6.28 -9.44
C VAL A 326 -29.66 -6.29 -9.95
N LYS A 327 -30.59 -5.66 -9.22
CA LYS A 327 -31.99 -5.53 -9.68
C LYS A 327 -32.13 -4.79 -10.99
N LYS A 328 -31.25 -3.82 -11.26
CA LYS A 328 -31.27 -3.04 -12.49
C LYS A 328 -30.77 -3.85 -13.70
N GLU A 329 -29.71 -4.64 -13.52
CA GLU A 329 -29.07 -5.40 -14.59
C GLU A 329 -29.73 -6.77 -14.83
N MET A 330 -30.48 -7.28 -13.84
CA MET A 330 -31.23 -8.53 -13.93
C MET A 330 -32.27 -8.50 -15.06
N LYS A 331 -32.25 -9.51 -15.94
CA LYS A 331 -33.23 -9.64 -17.01
C LYS A 331 -34.61 -10.02 -16.43
N PRO A 332 -35.67 -9.24 -16.72
CA PRO A 332 -37.01 -9.57 -16.28
C PRO A 332 -37.51 -10.86 -16.97
N GLY A 333 -38.30 -11.66 -16.25
CA GLY A 333 -39.02 -12.81 -16.83
C GLY A 333 -38.31 -14.17 -16.73
N LEU A 334 -37.08 -14.24 -16.21
CA LEU A 334 -36.42 -15.49 -15.82
C LEU A 334 -36.91 -15.99 -14.45
N SER A 335 -38.23 -16.19 -14.31
CA SER A 335 -38.83 -16.84 -13.14
C SER A 335 -39.00 -18.34 -13.42
N THR A 336 -37.95 -18.99 -13.89
CA THR A 336 -37.94 -20.44 -14.11
C THR A 336 -37.67 -21.16 -12.80
N ALA A 337 -38.51 -22.15 -12.48
CA ALA A 337 -38.24 -23.04 -11.36
C ALA A 337 -36.86 -23.68 -11.56
N LEU A 338 -36.07 -23.73 -10.49
CA LEU A 338 -34.75 -24.34 -10.52
C LEU A 338 -34.84 -25.78 -11.07
N PRO A 339 -33.88 -26.23 -11.91
CA PRO A 339 -33.81 -27.61 -12.37
C PRO A 339 -34.02 -28.65 -11.25
N ALA A 340 -34.77 -29.71 -11.55
CA ALA A 340 -35.21 -30.68 -10.54
C ALA A 340 -34.06 -31.38 -9.80
N ASN A 341 -32.94 -31.61 -10.50
CA ASN A 341 -31.70 -32.14 -9.92
C ASN A 341 -31.14 -31.18 -8.84
N LEU A 342 -31.02 -29.89 -9.15
CA LEU A 342 -30.55 -28.89 -8.18
C LEU A 342 -31.48 -28.79 -6.96
N GLN A 343 -32.81 -28.88 -7.17
CA GLN A 343 -33.75 -28.92 -6.05
C GLN A 343 -33.59 -30.16 -5.18
N ALA A 344 -33.35 -31.33 -5.78
CA ALA A 344 -33.13 -32.58 -5.05
C ALA A 344 -31.83 -32.52 -4.24
N THR A 345 -30.74 -32.04 -4.84
CA THR A 345 -29.46 -31.86 -4.15
C THR A 345 -29.59 -30.85 -2.99
N TRP A 346 -30.30 -29.74 -3.20
CA TRP A 346 -30.59 -28.77 -2.13
C TRP A 346 -31.35 -29.37 -0.95
N LYS A 347 -32.38 -30.20 -1.22
CA LYS A 347 -33.12 -30.89 -0.16
C LYS A 347 -32.21 -31.79 0.67
N GLN A 348 -31.26 -32.48 0.04
CA GLN A 348 -30.26 -33.29 0.76
C GLN A 348 -29.36 -32.40 1.63
N ILE A 349 -28.85 -31.28 1.09
CA ILE A 349 -28.04 -30.31 1.84
C ILE A 349 -28.78 -29.80 3.11
N LYS A 350 -30.09 -29.62 3.01
CA LYS A 350 -30.92 -29.14 4.13
C LYS A 350 -31.48 -30.23 5.05
N ALA A 351 -31.46 -31.50 4.65
CA ALA A 351 -32.00 -32.60 5.44
C ALA A 351 -31.05 -33.04 6.57
N ASP A 352 -29.75 -32.78 6.45
CA ASP A 352 -28.75 -33.08 7.47
C ASP A 352 -28.68 -32.00 8.57
N TYR A 353 -29.86 -31.49 8.99
CA TYR A 353 -30.04 -30.42 9.97
C TYR A 353 -31.21 -30.66 10.93
#